data_AF-A0A2M8R7Z2-F1
#
_entry.id   AF-A0A2M8R7Z2-F1
#
_cell.length_a   1.000
_cell.length_b   1.000
_cell.length_c   1.000
_cell.angle_alpha   90.00
_cell.angle_beta   90.00
_cell.angle_gamma   90.00
#
_symmetry.space_group_name_H-M   'P 1'
#
loop_
_entity.id
_entity.type
_entity.pdbx_description
1 polymer ?
#
loop_
_entity_poly.entity_id
_entity_poly.type
_entity_poly.pdbx_seq_one_letter_code
_entity_poly.pdbx_strand_id
1 'polypeptide(L)'
;MLRFKFLASVVPVLAAAVFARAEIGSVSHPCIALGETSVELTSLFWTAGVHVAFTDDPARATVRVQITDDADVADFAVVDDGLGDEPESCQANPSTRLVSIAAQPVDGGQVIYLSSEGPADYRIYVRSKTFSPREAAALIVGARGGHGRVQAASL
;
A
#
# COMPACT_ATOMS: atom_id res chain seq x y z
N MET A 1 48.26 -25.24 56.08
CA MET A 1 48.28 -23.95 55.35
C MET A 1 48.41 -24.25 53.86
N LEU A 2 47.33 -24.23 53.09
CA LEU A 2 47.36 -24.44 51.64
C LEU A 2 46.63 -23.28 50.96
N ARG A 3 47.38 -22.51 50.17
CA ARG A 3 46.93 -21.28 49.51
C ARG A 3 46.18 -21.65 48.22
N PHE A 4 44.90 -21.33 48.12
CA PHE A 4 44.14 -21.42 46.88
C PHE A 4 44.56 -20.29 45.95
N LYS A 5 45.09 -20.66 44.78
CA LYS A 5 45.47 -19.74 43.71
C LYS A 5 44.51 -20.02 42.55
N PHE A 6 43.41 -19.28 42.50
CA PHE A 6 42.45 -19.34 41.39
C PHE A 6 43.11 -18.74 40.15
N LEU A 7 43.44 -19.60 39.19
CA LEU A 7 43.91 -19.17 37.87
C LEU A 7 42.71 -18.76 37.02
N ALA A 8 42.91 -17.63 36.34
CA ALA A 8 42.01 -17.01 35.40
C ALA A 8 41.58 -17.97 34.29
N SER A 9 40.28 -17.98 33.98
CA SER A 9 39.79 -18.25 32.64
C SER A 9 38.37 -17.71 32.52
N VAL A 10 38.26 -16.40 32.31
CA VAL A 10 37.05 -15.79 31.79
C VAL A 10 37.25 -15.74 30.28
N VAL A 11 36.83 -16.79 29.59
CA VAL A 11 36.65 -16.75 28.14
C VAL A 11 35.16 -16.46 27.93
N PRO A 12 34.76 -15.23 27.57
CA PRO A 12 33.45 -15.02 27.01
C PRO A 12 33.48 -15.67 25.63
N VAL A 13 32.71 -16.75 25.47
CA VAL A 13 32.42 -17.34 24.17
C VAL A 13 31.74 -16.26 23.33
N LEU A 14 32.50 -15.62 22.44
CA LEU A 14 31.98 -14.81 21.35
C LEU A 14 31.28 -15.76 20.37
N ALA A 15 30.01 -16.02 20.62
CA ALA A 15 29.13 -16.59 19.61
C ALA A 15 28.92 -15.51 18.53
N ALA A 16 29.73 -15.57 17.47
CA ALA A 16 29.42 -14.86 16.24
C ALA A 16 28.11 -15.45 15.69
N ALA A 17 27.00 -14.78 15.97
CA ALA A 17 25.76 -14.99 15.24
C ALA A 17 26.04 -14.56 13.80
N VAL A 18 26.39 -15.53 12.96
CA VAL A 18 26.28 -15.41 11.51
C VAL A 18 24.78 -15.29 11.26
N PHE A 19 24.28 -14.06 11.31
CA PHE A 19 23.03 -13.74 10.64
C PHE A 19 23.31 -13.97 9.16
N ALA A 20 22.89 -15.15 8.70
CA ALA A 20 22.55 -15.34 7.32
C ALA A 20 21.70 -14.13 6.94
N ARG A 21 22.20 -13.31 6.01
CA ARG A 21 21.35 -12.44 5.19
C ARG A 21 20.39 -13.38 4.48
N ALA A 22 19.33 -13.77 5.18
CA ALA A 22 18.09 -14.09 4.51
C ALA A 22 17.79 -12.82 3.73
N GLU A 23 17.92 -12.92 2.41
CA GLU A 23 17.31 -12.03 1.45
C GLU A 23 15.95 -11.63 2.03
N ILE A 24 15.91 -10.46 2.65
CA ILE A 24 14.68 -9.79 3.00
C ILE A 24 14.20 -9.40 1.62
N GLY A 25 13.53 -10.33 0.95
CA GLY A 25 12.86 -10.07 -0.31
C GLY A 25 12.08 -8.82 -0.03
N SER A 26 12.49 -7.72 -0.66
CA SER A 26 11.84 -6.43 -0.53
C SER A 26 10.36 -6.75 -0.67
N VAL A 27 9.59 -6.62 0.40
CA VAL A 27 8.15 -6.71 0.28
C VAL A 27 7.86 -5.45 -0.50
N SER A 28 7.85 -5.59 -1.83
CA SER A 28 7.57 -4.53 -2.77
C SER A 28 6.15 -4.12 -2.46
N HIS A 29 6.02 -3.13 -1.58
CA HIS A 29 4.73 -2.57 -1.25
C HIS A 29 4.24 -1.90 -2.53
N PRO A 30 3.07 -2.31 -3.05
CA PRO A 30 2.56 -1.77 -4.28
C PRO A 30 2.39 -0.26 -4.08
N CYS A 31 3.14 0.52 -4.85
CA CYS A 31 3.16 1.97 -4.77
C CYS A 31 3.00 2.60 -6.16
N ILE A 32 2.30 3.72 -6.20
CA ILE A 32 2.00 4.48 -7.42
C ILE A 32 2.36 5.95 -7.21
N ALA A 33 2.91 6.59 -8.24
CA ALA A 33 3.07 8.04 -8.28
C ALA A 33 1.82 8.67 -8.91
N LEU A 34 1.24 9.66 -8.23
CA LEU A 34 0.08 10.41 -8.66
C LEU A 34 0.41 11.91 -8.58
N GLY A 35 0.86 12.46 -9.71
CA GLY A 35 1.42 13.82 -9.76
C GLY A 35 2.65 13.93 -8.85
N GLU A 36 2.63 14.89 -7.93
CA GLU A 36 3.70 15.13 -6.95
C GLU A 36 3.59 14.25 -5.68
N THR A 37 2.55 13.40 -5.58
CA THR A 37 2.31 12.55 -4.40
C THR A 37 2.56 11.08 -4.72
N SER A 38 3.33 10.40 -3.87
CA SER A 38 3.48 8.95 -3.91
C SER A 38 2.49 8.31 -2.95
N VAL A 39 1.83 7.22 -3.38
CA VAL A 39 0.86 6.50 -2.55
C VAL A 39 1.27 5.05 -2.48
N GLU A 40 1.42 4.55 -1.26
CA GLU A 40 1.98 3.23 -0.99
C GLU A 40 1.04 2.43 -0.10
N LEU A 41 0.84 1.16 -0.46
CA LEU A 41 0.10 0.22 0.38
C LEU A 41 0.98 -0.24 1.53
N THR A 42 0.48 -0.14 2.76
CA THR A 42 1.13 -0.69 3.93
C THR A 42 0.30 -1.80 4.56
N SER A 43 0.99 -2.87 4.96
CA SER A 43 0.39 -3.95 5.77
C SER A 43 0.24 -3.55 7.24
N LEU A 44 0.92 -2.48 7.68
CA LEU A 44 0.88 -1.99 9.04
C LEU A 44 -0.24 -0.96 9.19
N PHE A 45 -1.39 -1.40 9.69
CA PHE A 45 -2.56 -0.53 9.83
C PHE A 45 -2.25 0.73 10.66
N TRP A 46 -1.42 0.67 11.70
CA TRP A 46 -1.14 1.82 12.56
C TRP A 46 -0.26 2.90 11.92
N THR A 47 0.48 2.60 10.85
CA THR A 47 1.28 3.59 10.13
C THR A 47 0.52 4.23 8.98
N ALA A 48 -0.61 3.67 8.57
CA ALA A 48 -1.40 4.21 7.49
C ALA A 48 -2.12 5.49 7.92
N GLY A 49 -1.89 6.58 7.18
CA GLY A 49 -2.66 7.82 7.36
C GLY A 49 -4.06 7.73 6.74
N VAL A 50 -4.30 6.73 5.88
CA VAL A 50 -5.60 6.48 5.24
C VAL A 50 -5.97 5.00 5.35
N HIS A 51 -7.22 4.75 5.73
CA HIS A 51 -7.80 3.40 5.78
C HIS A 51 -8.94 3.30 4.77
N VAL A 52 -8.89 2.25 3.97
CA VAL A 52 -9.98 1.88 3.06
C VAL A 52 -10.45 0.47 3.40
N ALA A 53 -11.73 0.19 3.20
CA ALA A 53 -12.30 -1.15 3.33
C ALA A 53 -13.05 -1.50 2.05
N PHE A 54 -13.33 -2.80 1.84
CA PHE A 54 -14.11 -3.27 0.70
C PHE A 54 -15.47 -3.80 1.15
N THR A 55 -16.47 -3.68 0.28
CA THR A 55 -17.79 -4.28 0.46
C THR A 55 -18.29 -4.88 -0.84
N ASP A 56 -19.01 -5.99 -0.75
CA ASP A 56 -19.74 -6.58 -1.88
C ASP A 56 -21.18 -6.02 -1.99
N ASP A 57 -21.61 -5.21 -1.03
CA ASP A 57 -22.92 -4.56 -1.05
C ASP A 57 -22.80 -3.13 -1.59
N PRO A 58 -23.28 -2.84 -2.82
CA PRO A 58 -23.19 -1.52 -3.40
C PRO A 58 -23.94 -0.44 -2.60
N ALA A 59 -24.92 -0.80 -1.78
CA ALA A 59 -25.65 0.15 -0.94
C ALA A 59 -24.83 0.65 0.26
N ARG A 60 -23.79 -0.10 0.64
CA ARG A 60 -22.89 0.23 1.76
C ARG A 60 -21.61 0.95 1.32
N ALA A 61 -21.41 1.08 0.01
CA ALA A 61 -20.23 1.70 -0.57
C ALA A 61 -20.29 3.22 -0.45
N THR A 62 -19.18 3.83 -0.06
CA THR A 62 -18.99 5.28 -0.18
C THR A 62 -18.36 5.67 -1.52
N VAL A 63 -17.65 4.73 -2.15
CA VAL A 63 -17.02 4.90 -3.47
C VAL A 63 -17.20 3.65 -4.31
N ARG A 64 -17.56 3.82 -5.57
CA ARG A 64 -17.69 2.76 -6.58
C ARG A 64 -16.51 2.83 -7.54
N VAL A 65 -15.79 1.74 -7.65
CA VAL A 65 -14.65 1.60 -8.58
C VAL A 65 -15.00 0.56 -9.63
N GLN A 66 -14.91 0.95 -10.89
CA GLN A 66 -15.11 0.06 -12.03
C GLN A 66 -13.77 -0.44 -12.57
N ILE A 67 -13.64 -1.76 -12.75
CA ILE A 67 -12.56 -2.36 -13.53
C ILE A 67 -12.95 -2.28 -15.01
N THR A 68 -12.08 -1.72 -15.83
CA THR A 68 -12.22 -1.69 -17.29
C THR A 68 -11.04 -2.40 -17.95
N ASP A 69 -11.29 -2.99 -19.12
CA ASP A 69 -10.27 -3.63 -19.96
C ASP A 69 -9.68 -2.66 -21.01
N ASP A 70 -10.15 -1.42 -21.02
CA ASP A 70 -9.69 -0.38 -21.94
C ASP A 70 -8.98 0.73 -21.15
N ALA A 71 -7.68 0.91 -21.44
CA ALA A 71 -6.85 1.89 -20.77
C ALA A 71 -7.21 3.34 -21.15
N ASP A 72 -7.77 3.56 -22.34
CA ASP A 72 -8.08 4.90 -22.87
C ASP A 72 -9.28 5.53 -22.16
N VAL A 73 -10.12 4.71 -21.53
CA VAL A 73 -11.32 5.16 -20.77
C VAL A 73 -11.13 5.09 -19.25
N ALA A 74 -9.94 4.69 -18.78
CA ALA A 74 -9.63 4.57 -17.36
C ALA A 74 -9.17 5.91 -16.79
N ASP A 75 -9.65 6.26 -15.59
CA ASP A 75 -9.15 7.40 -14.82
C ASP A 75 -7.78 7.12 -14.22
N PHE A 76 -7.45 5.84 -14.06
CA PHE A 76 -6.19 5.37 -13.52
C PHE A 76 -5.79 4.03 -14.15
N ALA A 77 -4.60 3.98 -14.75
CA ALA A 77 -4.05 2.78 -15.38
C ALA A 77 -2.82 2.29 -14.63
N VAL A 78 -2.85 1.05 -14.14
CA VAL A 78 -1.70 0.36 -13.57
C VAL A 78 -1.18 -0.61 -14.61
N VAL A 79 0.01 -0.34 -15.11
CA VAL A 79 0.67 -1.18 -16.11
C VAL A 79 2.06 -1.54 -15.60
N ASP A 80 2.32 -2.83 -15.44
CA ASP A 80 3.62 -3.37 -15.04
C ASP A 80 4.22 -4.13 -16.24
N ASP A 81 4.77 -3.36 -17.19
CA ASP A 81 5.44 -3.87 -18.37
C ASP A 81 6.90 -4.20 -18.00
N GLY A 82 7.11 -5.38 -17.40
CA GLY A 82 8.38 -5.76 -16.79
C GLY A 82 9.65 -5.60 -17.65
N LEU A 83 10.76 -5.34 -16.93
CA LEU A 83 12.16 -5.10 -17.36
C LEU A 83 12.52 -3.66 -17.79
N GLY A 84 11.67 -2.68 -17.47
CA GLY A 84 12.13 -1.29 -17.37
C GLY A 84 12.68 -1.03 -15.98
N ASP A 85 13.98 -0.75 -15.85
CA ASP A 85 14.55 -0.01 -14.72
C ASP A 85 14.02 1.44 -14.76
N GLU A 86 12.70 1.63 -14.71
CA GLU A 86 12.13 2.95 -14.47
C GLU A 86 12.50 3.33 -13.03
N PRO A 87 13.27 4.42 -12.85
CA PRO A 87 13.87 4.73 -11.57
C PRO A 87 12.78 5.06 -10.56
N GLU A 88 12.69 4.25 -9.51
CA GLU A 88 12.28 4.66 -8.17
C GLU A 88 11.13 5.68 -8.09
N SER A 89 10.03 5.46 -8.82
CA SER A 89 8.82 6.32 -8.77
C SER A 89 8.18 6.36 -7.38
N CYS A 90 8.61 5.44 -6.51
CA CYS A 90 8.24 5.31 -5.12
C CYS A 90 9.43 5.53 -4.17
N GLN A 91 10.36 6.43 -4.50
CA GLN A 91 11.26 6.97 -3.49
C GLN A 91 10.43 7.56 -2.35
N ALA A 92 10.67 7.09 -1.12
CA ALA A 92 10.02 7.58 0.07
C ALA A 92 10.25 9.10 0.22
N ASN A 93 9.25 9.89 -0.17
CA ASN A 93 9.22 11.33 0.00
C ASN A 93 8.45 11.63 1.30
N PRO A 94 8.73 12.71 2.04
CA PRO A 94 7.86 13.16 3.14
C PRO A 94 6.39 13.37 2.73
N SER A 95 6.10 13.44 1.43
CA SER A 95 4.74 13.50 0.85
C SER A 95 4.13 12.13 0.53
N THR A 96 4.80 11.02 0.85
CA THR A 96 4.28 9.67 0.64
C THR A 96 3.10 9.42 1.57
N ARG A 97 1.94 9.09 0.98
CA ARG A 97 0.72 8.75 1.72
C ARG A 97 0.60 7.23 1.84
N LEU A 98 0.63 6.74 3.07
CA LEU A 98 0.45 5.33 3.38
C LEU A 98 -1.05 4.97 3.45
N VAL A 99 -1.45 3.98 2.67
CA VAL A 99 -2.83 3.46 2.60
C VAL A 99 -2.84 2.04 3.15
N SER A 100 -3.80 1.73 4.02
CA SER A 100 -4.05 0.36 4.47
C SER A 100 -5.43 -0.12 4.03
N ILE A 101 -5.50 -1.40 3.67
CA ILE A 101 -6.77 -2.08 3.40
C ILE A 101 -7.21 -2.76 4.70
N ALA A 102 -8.22 -2.20 5.35
CA ALA A 102 -8.79 -2.72 6.58
C ALA A 102 -9.74 -3.90 6.28
N ALA A 103 -9.74 -4.91 7.15
CA ALA A 103 -10.67 -6.04 7.07
C ALA A 103 -12.13 -5.63 7.31
N GLN A 104 -12.35 -4.52 8.02
CA GLN A 104 -13.66 -3.96 8.32
C GLN A 104 -13.63 -2.45 8.11
N PRO A 105 -14.76 -1.82 7.72
CA PRO A 105 -14.87 -0.37 7.68
C PRO A 105 -14.52 0.24 9.04
N VAL A 106 -13.66 1.26 9.02
CA VAL A 106 -13.37 2.10 10.19
C VAL A 106 -14.16 3.39 10.10
N ASP A 107 -14.46 4.01 11.24
CA ASP A 107 -15.18 5.29 11.27
C ASP A 107 -14.43 6.36 10.46
N GLY A 108 -15.13 6.98 9.50
CA GLY A 108 -14.55 7.98 8.59
C GLY A 108 -13.69 7.40 7.46
N GLY A 109 -13.46 6.08 7.42
CA GLY A 109 -12.79 5.39 6.32
C GLY A 109 -13.68 5.24 5.09
N GLN A 110 -13.06 5.15 3.91
CA GLN A 110 -13.81 4.92 2.66
C GLN A 110 -14.13 3.44 2.48
N VAL A 111 -15.34 3.13 2.06
CA VAL A 111 -15.80 1.77 1.76
C VAL A 111 -15.97 1.63 0.25
N ILE A 112 -15.13 0.80 -0.36
CA ILE A 112 -15.02 0.62 -1.80
C ILE A 112 -15.89 -0.55 -2.24
N TYR A 113 -16.77 -0.32 -3.21
CA TYR A 113 -17.39 -1.37 -4.00
C TYR A 113 -16.68 -1.49 -5.34
N LEU A 114 -16.03 -2.63 -5.56
CA LEU A 114 -15.27 -2.93 -6.77
C LEU A 114 -16.11 -3.83 -7.69
N SER A 115 -16.36 -3.38 -8.91
CA SER A 115 -17.13 -4.13 -9.90
C SER A 115 -16.57 -3.92 -11.30
N SER A 116 -16.86 -4.80 -12.25
CA SER A 116 -16.61 -4.56 -13.68
C SER A 116 -17.78 -3.87 -14.38
N GLU A 117 -18.93 -3.75 -13.71
CA GLU A 117 -20.19 -3.34 -14.31
C GLU A 117 -20.84 -2.17 -13.57
N GLY A 118 -21.69 -1.45 -14.29
CA GLY A 118 -22.52 -0.38 -13.74
C GLY A 118 -21.81 0.98 -13.63
N PRO A 119 -22.49 1.99 -13.05
CA PRO A 119 -21.91 3.31 -12.83
C PRO A 119 -20.83 3.24 -11.74
N ALA A 120 -19.74 3.95 -11.97
CA ALA A 120 -18.63 4.08 -11.02
C ALA A 120 -18.16 5.53 -10.92
N ASP A 121 -17.61 5.86 -9.76
CA ASP A 121 -16.97 7.14 -9.47
C ASP A 121 -15.57 7.20 -10.07
N TYR A 122 -14.90 6.04 -10.16
CA TYR A 122 -13.59 5.89 -10.78
C TYR A 122 -13.51 4.64 -11.65
N ARG A 123 -12.82 4.73 -12.78
CA ARG A 123 -12.46 3.60 -13.64
C ARG A 123 -10.99 3.29 -13.53
N ILE A 124 -10.67 2.03 -13.28
CA ILE A 124 -9.30 1.53 -13.22
C ILE A 124 -9.05 0.50 -14.32
N TYR A 125 -7.90 0.62 -14.98
CA TYR A 125 -7.34 -0.41 -15.85
C TYR A 125 -6.14 -1.03 -15.16
N VAL A 126 -6.08 -2.36 -15.08
CA VAL A 126 -4.97 -3.05 -14.40
C VAL A 126 -4.42 -4.14 -15.31
N ARG A 127 -3.22 -3.87 -15.86
CA ARG A 127 -2.40 -4.85 -16.58
C ARG A 127 -1.09 -5.04 -15.84
N SER A 128 -1.13 -5.81 -14.76
CA SER A 128 0.04 -6.09 -13.93
C SER A 128 0.05 -7.52 -13.43
N LYS A 129 1.26 -8.07 -13.21
CA LYS A 129 1.46 -9.36 -12.51
C LYS A 129 1.64 -9.19 -11.00
N THR A 130 1.95 -7.99 -10.56
CA THR A 130 2.34 -7.66 -9.18
C THR A 130 1.25 -6.89 -8.43
N PHE A 131 0.37 -6.18 -9.14
CA PHE A 131 -0.75 -5.43 -8.57
C PHE A 131 -2.09 -6.09 -8.87
N SER A 132 -2.88 -6.34 -7.82
CA SER A 132 -4.27 -6.77 -7.97
C SER A 132 -5.21 -5.57 -8.24
N PRO A 133 -6.37 -5.78 -8.89
CA PRO A 133 -7.39 -4.74 -9.05
C PRO A 133 -7.86 -4.14 -7.72
N ARG A 134 -7.87 -4.95 -6.66
CA ARG A 134 -8.20 -4.51 -5.29
C ARG A 134 -7.18 -3.50 -4.76
N GLU A 135 -5.90 -3.78 -4.95
CA GLU A 135 -4.82 -2.89 -4.51
C GLU A 135 -4.82 -1.58 -5.32
N ALA A 136 -4.99 -1.66 -6.64
CA ALA A 136 -5.13 -0.48 -7.49
C ALA A 136 -6.32 0.41 -7.06
N ALA A 137 -7.47 -0.20 -6.76
CA ALA A 137 -8.65 0.50 -6.25
C ALA A 137 -8.38 1.17 -4.88
N ALA A 138 -7.71 0.47 -3.97
CA ALA A 138 -7.34 1.02 -2.67
C ALA A 138 -6.40 2.22 -2.82
N LEU A 139 -5.44 2.14 -3.74
CA LEU A 139 -4.48 3.20 -3.99
C LEU A 139 -5.13 4.46 -4.57
N ILE A 140 -5.98 4.36 -5.61
CA ILE A 140 -6.64 5.54 -6.19
C ILE A 140 -7.61 6.20 -5.19
N VAL A 141 -8.36 5.42 -4.41
CA VAL A 141 -9.28 5.94 -3.40
C VAL A 141 -8.51 6.55 -2.21
N GLY A 142 -7.43 5.90 -1.78
CA GLY A 142 -6.58 6.39 -0.70
C GLY A 142 -5.81 7.66 -1.09
N ALA A 143 -5.38 7.75 -2.34
CA ALA A 143 -4.74 8.92 -2.91
C ALA A 143 -5.64 10.15 -2.91
N ARG A 144 -6.83 9.99 -3.51
CA ARG A 144 -7.83 11.06 -3.63
C ARG A 144 -8.40 11.47 -2.27
N GLY A 145 -8.10 10.70 -1.22
CA GLY A 145 -8.31 11.06 0.18
C GLY A 145 -9.76 11.46 0.39
N GLY A 146 -10.64 10.45 0.42
CA GLY A 146 -12.07 10.56 0.74
C GLY A 146 -12.59 11.98 0.74
N HIS A 147 -12.99 12.50 -0.43
CA HIS A 147 -13.67 13.77 -0.56
C HIS A 147 -15.05 13.70 0.11
N GLY A 148 -15.07 13.55 1.44
CA GLY A 148 -16.13 14.08 2.27
C GLY A 148 -16.09 15.59 2.12
N ARG A 149 -17.01 16.13 1.31
CA ARG A 149 -17.41 17.55 1.30
C ARG A 149 -16.32 18.52 0.83
N VAL A 150 -15.92 18.44 -0.44
CA VAL A 150 -15.57 19.69 -1.11
C VAL A 150 -16.89 20.36 -1.47
N GLN A 151 -17.24 21.35 -0.67
CA GLN A 151 -18.23 22.37 -0.99
C GLN A 151 -18.03 22.76 -2.46
N ALA A 152 -19.00 22.44 -3.31
CA ALA A 152 -19.10 23.04 -4.61
C ALA A 152 -19.27 24.55 -4.38
N ALA A 153 -18.16 25.28 -4.39
CA ALA A 153 -18.19 26.71 -4.59
C ALA A 153 -18.51 26.90 -6.08
N SER A 154 -19.80 27.11 -6.35
CA SER A 154 -20.28 27.66 -7.60
C SER A 154 -19.66 29.04 -7.79
N LEU A 155 -19.02 29.26 -8.93
CA LEU A 155 -18.73 30.58 -9.48
C LEU A 155 -19.67 30.81 -10.67
#